data_AF-A0A164GS19-F1
#
_entry.id   AF-A0A164GS19-F1
#
_cell.length_a   1.000
_cell.length_b   1.000
_cell.length_c   1.000
_cell.angle_alpha   90.00
_cell.angle_beta   90.00
_cell.angle_gamma   90.00
#
_symmetry.space_group_name_H-M   'P 1'
#
loop_
_entity.id
_entity.type
_entity.pdbx_description
1 polymer ?
#
loop_
_entity_poly.entity_id
_entity_poly.type
_entity_poly.pdbx_seq_one_letter_code
_entity_poly.pdbx_strand_id
1 'polypeptide(L)'
;MSLFHKSSFGCSNKDESDGKCNSTAISIRTATRTVANVNDSSLMENSSTPSRRQQMTDFKDRINDLEKENGFLHYQIDEKDAEIESLKTEILELKSQHNPDNLVESKT
;
A
#
# COMPACT_ATOMS: atom_id res chain seq x y z
N MET A 1 5.15 48.55 -14.05
CA MET A 1 6.43 49.19 -13.69
C MET A 1 6.23 50.01 -12.44
N SER A 2 6.84 49.59 -11.32
CA SER A 2 7.08 50.46 -10.16
C SER A 2 8.18 49.78 -9.33
N LEU A 3 9.38 50.35 -9.39
CA LEU A 3 10.57 49.94 -8.64
C LEU A 3 10.68 50.85 -7.42
N PHE A 4 10.39 50.32 -6.24
CA PHE A 4 10.83 50.94 -4.98
C PHE A 4 11.50 49.88 -4.12
N HIS A 5 12.84 49.89 -4.10
CA HIS A 5 13.60 49.29 -3.01
C HIS A 5 13.78 50.34 -1.92
N LYS A 6 13.23 50.08 -0.73
CA LYS A 6 13.68 50.70 0.51
C LYS A 6 14.37 49.63 1.34
N SER A 7 15.70 49.60 1.30
CA SER A 7 16.49 48.94 2.34
C SER A 7 16.62 49.91 3.51
N SER A 8 15.94 49.59 4.61
CA SER A 8 16.09 50.30 5.89
C SER A 8 17.34 49.77 6.59
N PHE A 9 18.47 50.47 6.48
CA PHE A 9 19.61 50.24 7.36
C PHE A 9 19.39 51.03 8.65
N GLY A 10 18.92 50.34 9.69
CA GLY A 10 18.92 50.87 11.04
C GLY A 10 20.35 50.88 11.58
N CYS A 11 20.94 52.06 11.75
CA CYS A 11 22.17 52.22 12.52
C CYS A 11 21.80 52.27 14.00
N SER A 12 22.11 51.20 14.73
CA SER A 12 22.13 51.21 16.19
C SER A 12 23.57 50.96 16.64
N ASN A 13 24.27 52.02 17.02
CA ASN A 13 24.82 52.23 18.35
C ASN A 13 25.77 53.44 18.31
N LYS A 14 25.52 54.36 19.25
CA LYS A 14 26.49 55.35 19.71
C LYS A 14 27.61 54.56 20.40
N ASP A 15 28.86 54.91 20.11
CA ASP A 15 29.93 55.13 21.09
C ASP A 15 31.20 55.63 20.37
N GLU A 16 31.87 56.56 21.02
CA GLU A 16 33.07 57.29 20.58
C GLU A 16 34.23 56.41 20.11
N SER A 17 34.74 56.68 18.92
CA SER A 17 36.15 57.01 18.65
C SER A 17 36.42 57.02 17.16
N ASP A 18 37.30 57.92 16.73
CA ASP A 18 37.63 58.24 15.35
C ASP A 18 37.99 57.01 14.51
N GLY A 19 37.03 56.53 13.72
CA GLY A 19 37.20 55.38 12.83
C GLY A 19 36.66 55.71 11.45
N LYS A 20 37.55 56.07 10.54
CA LYS A 20 37.29 56.16 9.09
C LYS A 20 36.33 55.04 8.65
N CYS A 21 35.16 55.38 8.10
CA CYS A 21 34.34 54.41 7.38
C CYS A 21 35.15 53.88 6.18
N ASN A 22 35.77 52.71 6.32
CA ASN A 22 36.27 51.96 5.19
C ASN A 22 35.07 51.34 4.48
N SER A 23 34.49 52.07 3.53
CA SER A 23 33.45 51.53 2.66
C SER A 23 34.04 50.36 1.86
N THR A 24 33.93 49.16 2.40
CA THR A 24 34.21 47.94 1.66
C THR A 24 32.98 47.69 0.82
N ALA A 25 33.02 48.16 -0.43
CA ALA A 25 31.95 47.90 -1.40
C ALA A 25 31.85 46.37 -1.59
N ILE A 26 30.83 45.74 -1.01
CA ILE A 26 30.53 44.34 -1.25
C ILE A 26 30.03 44.23 -2.69
N SER A 27 30.82 43.59 -3.55
CA SER A 27 30.41 43.27 -4.92
C SER A 27 29.40 42.11 -4.87
N ILE A 28 28.11 42.43 -4.90
CA ILE A 28 27.05 41.41 -4.98
C ILE A 28 27.06 40.86 -6.42
N ARG A 29 27.65 39.67 -6.61
CA ARG A 29 27.51 38.92 -7.86
C ARG A 29 26.05 38.47 -7.99
N THR A 30 25.33 39.09 -8.92
CA THR A 30 23.98 38.67 -9.27
C THR A 30 24.09 37.51 -10.25
N ALA A 31 23.65 36.31 -9.86
CA ALA A 31 23.57 35.17 -10.76
C ALA A 31 22.37 35.35 -11.71
N THR A 32 22.63 35.65 -12.99
CA THR A 32 21.59 35.59 -14.03
C THR A 32 21.33 34.13 -14.39
N ARG A 33 20.11 33.63 -14.10
CA ARG A 33 19.66 32.32 -14.55
C ARG A 33 19.38 32.37 -16.05
N THR A 34 20.22 31.72 -16.85
CA THR A 34 19.92 31.39 -18.24
C THR A 34 18.84 30.30 -18.27
N VAL A 35 17.67 30.60 -18.82
CA VAL A 35 16.66 29.58 -19.13
C VAL A 35 17.06 28.89 -20.44
N ALA A 36 17.85 27.83 -20.32
CA ALA A 36 17.97 26.87 -21.40
C ALA A 36 16.64 26.11 -21.49
N ASN A 37 15.98 26.15 -22.66
CA ASN A 37 14.94 25.20 -23.01
C ASN A 37 15.60 23.83 -23.16
N VAL A 38 15.79 23.14 -22.05
CA VAL A 38 16.08 21.72 -22.03
C VAL A 38 14.76 21.01 -22.25
N ASN A 39 14.58 20.52 -23.48
CA ASN A 39 13.66 19.44 -23.76
C ASN A 39 14.13 18.25 -22.92
N ASP A 40 13.58 18.14 -21.70
CA ASP A 40 13.94 17.12 -20.72
C ASP A 40 13.28 15.80 -21.11
N SER A 41 13.80 15.21 -22.19
CA SER A 41 13.42 13.89 -22.67
C SER A 41 14.64 12.98 -22.59
N SER A 42 15.21 12.86 -21.39
CA SER A 42 16.10 11.74 -21.07
C SER A 42 15.28 10.64 -20.39
N LEU A 43 14.46 9.97 -21.21
CA LEU A 43 13.84 8.67 -20.93
C LEU A 43 14.94 7.62 -20.79
N MET A 44 15.53 7.51 -19.61
CA MET A 44 16.33 6.34 -19.20
C MET A 44 15.83 5.94 -17.81
N GLU A 45 14.57 5.51 -17.76
CA GLU A 45 14.02 4.74 -16.65
C GLU A 45 14.22 3.25 -17.00
N ASN A 46 15.47 2.84 -17.16
CA ASN A 46 15.89 1.45 -17.16
C ASN A 46 15.87 0.92 -15.72
N SER A 47 14.69 0.90 -15.11
CA SER A 47 14.49 0.24 -13.82
C SER A 47 13.63 -0.99 -14.04
N SER A 48 14.19 -2.17 -13.77
CA SER A 48 13.48 -3.46 -13.72
C SER A 48 12.44 -3.53 -12.59
N THR A 49 12.03 -2.38 -12.06
CA THR A 49 11.14 -2.25 -10.91
C THR A 49 9.77 -1.84 -11.42
N PRO A 50 8.73 -2.67 -11.21
CA PRO A 50 7.38 -2.33 -11.64
C PRO A 50 6.95 -1.00 -11.01
N SER A 51 6.28 -0.14 -11.79
CA SER A 51 5.75 1.11 -11.24
C SER A 51 4.83 0.83 -10.05
N ARG A 52 4.69 1.80 -9.14
CA ARG A 52 3.76 1.68 -7.99
C ARG A 52 2.34 1.33 -8.43
N ARG A 53 1.90 1.87 -9.58
CA ARG A 53 0.58 1.56 -10.15
C ARG A 53 0.49 0.10 -10.58
N GLN A 54 1.53 -0.43 -11.22
CA GLN A 54 1.58 -1.83 -11.62
C GLN A 54 1.53 -2.75 -10.39
N GLN A 55 2.36 -2.50 -9.38
CA GLN A 55 2.35 -3.29 -8.14
C GLN A 55 0.99 -3.28 -7.46
N MET A 56 0.30 -2.13 -7.45
CA MET A 56 -1.05 -2.01 -6.88
C MET A 56 -2.07 -2.85 -7.65
N THR A 57 -1.99 -2.89 -8.99
CA THR A 57 -2.84 -3.76 -9.81
C THR A 57 -2.54 -5.22 -9.54
N ASP A 58 -1.26 -5.61 -9.55
CA ASP A 58 -0.85 -7.00 -9.32
C ASP A 58 -1.30 -7.52 -7.94
N PHE A 59 -1.23 -6.67 -6.91
CA PHE A 59 -1.75 -7.04 -5.58
C PHE A 59 -3.27 -7.17 -5.56
N LYS A 60 -4.01 -6.30 -6.26
CA LYS A 60 -5.47 -6.42 -6.36
C LYS A 60 -5.88 -7.71 -7.06
N ASP A 61 -5.21 -8.04 -8.15
CA ASP A 61 -5.48 -9.26 -8.90
C ASP A 61 -5.19 -10.50 -8.03
N ARG A 62 -4.06 -10.49 -7.31
CA ARG A 62 -3.72 -11.59 -6.40
C ARG A 62 -4.69 -11.71 -5.21
N ILE A 63 -5.20 -10.60 -4.68
CA ILE A 63 -6.24 -10.63 -3.65
C ILE A 63 -7.52 -11.27 -4.20
N ASN A 64 -7.96 -10.85 -5.39
CA ASN A 64 -9.16 -11.39 -6.02
C ASN A 64 -9.05 -12.89 -6.31
N ASP A 65 -7.88 -13.36 -6.74
CA ASP A 65 -7.65 -14.78 -6.98
C ASP A 65 -7.66 -15.59 -5.68
N LEU A 66 -7.07 -15.07 -4.60
CA LEU A 66 -7.14 -15.69 -3.28
C LEU A 66 -8.57 -15.71 -2.72
N GLU A 67 -9.35 -14.65 -2.94
CA GLU A 67 -10.76 -14.61 -2.52
C GLU A 67 -11.60 -15.67 -3.26
N LYS A 68 -11.36 -15.87 -4.56
CA LYS A 68 -12.01 -16.95 -5.33
C LYS A 68 -11.59 -18.33 -4.85
N GLU A 69 -10.30 -18.55 -4.64
CA GLU A 69 -9.78 -19.83 -4.13
C GLU A 69 -10.37 -20.14 -2.76
N ASN A 70 -10.43 -19.14 -1.86
CA ASN A 70 -11.04 -19.30 -0.54
C ASN A 70 -12.52 -19.67 -0.65
N GLY A 71 -13.28 -19.00 -1.52
CA GLY A 71 -14.69 -19.34 -1.77
C GLY A 71 -14.88 -20.77 -2.30
N PHE A 72 -14.01 -21.21 -3.22
CA PHE A 72 -14.03 -22.57 -3.75
C PHE A 72 -13.67 -23.62 -2.68
N LEU A 73 -12.71 -23.33 -1.80
CA LEU A 73 -12.35 -24.22 -0.70
C LEU A 73 -13.48 -24.34 0.33
N HIS A 74 -14.17 -23.24 0.66
CA HIS A 74 -15.36 -23.28 1.51
C HIS A 74 -16.46 -24.17 0.91
N TYR A 75 -16.73 -24.03 -0.39
CA TYR A 75 -17.69 -24.90 -1.08
C TYR A 75 -17.31 -26.38 -0.98
N GLN A 76 -16.04 -26.74 -1.18
CA GLN A 76 -15.57 -28.12 -1.05
C GLN A 76 -15.69 -28.66 0.37
N ILE A 77 -15.46 -27.83 1.39
CA ILE A 77 -15.67 -28.21 2.79
C ILE A 77 -17.14 -28.54 3.03
N ASP A 78 -18.06 -27.67 2.60
CA ASP A 78 -19.50 -27.87 2.76
C ASP A 78 -19.97 -29.16 2.06
N GLU A 79 -19.46 -29.45 0.85
CA GLU A 79 -19.75 -30.69 0.12
C GLU A 79 -19.26 -31.93 0.87
N LYS A 80 -18.05 -31.87 1.44
CA LYS A 80 -17.48 -32.97 2.23
C LYS A 80 -18.20 -33.19 3.55
N ASP A 81 -18.62 -32.13 4.23
CA ASP A 81 -19.43 -32.23 5.44
C ASP A 81 -20.78 -32.89 5.14
N ALA A 82 -21.42 -32.55 4.03
CA ALA A 82 -22.65 -33.20 3.58
C ALA A 82 -22.44 -34.70 3.28
N GLU A 83 -21.33 -35.06 2.61
CA GLU A 83 -20.95 -36.46 2.37
C GLU A 83 -20.76 -37.23 3.69
N ILE A 84 -20.08 -36.62 4.67
CA ILE A 84 -19.88 -37.21 6.00
C ILE A 84 -21.21 -37.47 6.70
N GLU A 85 -22.14 -36.53 6.70
CA GLU A 85 -23.45 -36.71 7.33
C GLU A 85 -24.31 -37.77 6.62
N SER A 86 -24.21 -37.86 5.29
CA SER A 86 -24.84 -38.94 4.52
C SER A 86 -24.29 -40.31 4.92
N LEU A 87 -22.97 -40.46 4.98
CA LEU A 87 -22.33 -41.73 5.36
C LEU A 87 -22.61 -42.11 6.82
N LYS A 88 -22.66 -41.15 7.75
CA LYS A 88 -23.09 -41.42 9.13
C LYS A 88 -24.49 -41.98 9.17
N THR A 89 -25.41 -41.41 8.39
CA THR A 89 -26.80 -41.87 8.28
C THR A 89 -26.85 -43.30 7.75
N GLU A 90 -26.15 -43.61 6.67
CA GLU A 90 -26.07 -44.96 6.10
C GLU A 90 -25.51 -45.98 7.10
N ILE A 91 -24.46 -45.62 7.85
CA ILE A 91 -23.90 -46.48 8.91
C ILE A 91 -24.94 -46.77 10.00
N LEU A 92 -25.74 -45.79 10.41
CA LEU A 92 -26.79 -45.99 11.42
C LEU A 92 -27.90 -46.91 10.92
N GLU A 93 -28.33 -46.74 9.66
CA GLU A 93 -29.32 -47.60 9.03
C GLU A 93 -28.84 -49.05 8.92
N LEU A 94 -27.60 -49.27 8.45
CA LEU A 94 -27.01 -50.60 8.35
C LEU A 94 -26.86 -51.26 9.73
N LYS A 95 -26.44 -50.50 10.75
CA LYS A 95 -26.40 -51.00 12.13
C LYS A 95 -27.78 -51.38 12.65
N SER A 96 -28.81 -50.61 12.32
CA SER A 96 -30.19 -50.93 12.70
C SER A 96 -30.70 -52.19 11.99
N GLN A 97 -30.33 -52.41 10.73
CA GLN A 97 -30.73 -53.59 9.96
C GLN A 97 -30.01 -54.87 10.41
N HIS A 98 -28.74 -54.77 10.82
CA HIS A 98 -27.92 -55.90 11.25
C HIS A 98 -27.99 -56.18 12.77
N ASN A 99 -28.84 -55.49 13.53
CA ASN A 99 -29.03 -55.76 14.96
C ASN A 99 -30.36 -56.51 15.21
N PRO A 100 -30.40 -57.85 15.09
CA PRO A 100 -31.60 -58.65 15.39
C PRO A 100 -31.85 -58.85 16.89
N ASP A 101 -31.01 -58.33 17.79
CA ASP A 101 -31.05 -58.60 19.24
C ASP A 101 -32.18 -57.88 20.00
N ASN A 102 -33.16 -57.28 19.29
CA ASN A 102 -34.42 -56.81 19.87
C ASN A 102 -35.65 -57.61 19.41
N LEU A 103 -35.46 -58.85 18.93
CA LEU A 103 -36.55 -59.75 18.56
C LEU A 103 -36.61 -61.03 19.42
N VAL A 104 -36.09 -60.99 20.65
CA VAL A 104 -36.25 -62.07 21.62
C VAL A 104 -36.62 -61.47 22.97
N GLU A 105 -37.91 -61.17 23.17
CA GLU A 105 -38.62 -61.19 24.47
C GLU A 105 -40.04 -60.61 24.30
N SER A 106 -40.93 -61.34 23.62
CA SER A 106 -42.37 -61.27 23.92
C SER A 106 -43.12 -62.39 23.21
N LYS A 107 -43.19 -63.55 23.86
CA LYS A 107 -44.40 -64.37 23.98
C LYS A 107 -44.11 -65.54 24.90
N THR A 108 -44.51 -65.35 26.15
CA THR A 108 -44.92 -66.39 27.09
C THR A 108 -46.04 -67.24 26.49
#